data_AF-A0A553EK68-F1
#
_entry.id   AF-A0A553EK68-F1
#
_cell.length_a   1.000
_cell.length_b   1.000
_cell.length_c   1.000
_cell.angle_alpha   90.00
_cell.angle_beta   90.00
_cell.angle_gamma   90.00
#
_symmetry.space_group_name_H-M   'P 1'
#
loop_
_entity.id
_entity.type
_entity.pdbx_description
1 polymer ?
#
loop_
_entity_poly.entity_id
_entity_poly.type
_entity_poly.pdbx_seq_one_letter_code
_entity_poly.pdbx_strand_id
1 'polypeptide(L)'
;MKNKERILRHNDLRKSNFELLRLVAMFLIICHHLVIRSAQTCGYTHPFNINEDVLGGGIDLVINSLAVCGVNLFLLISGWFGVKRIWLQIVRLIVDCVIYCLIANLLCIFVFGYPFSWHELFFSCNFLNNWFVTAFIMFLLMIPLVERALENVDIRTLGKFIILLTVFNVLFGYCVGVLNTNGYNAINFVYLYVIGRYLRYCSSYPFYKKWASHGYILWLLCVIPLVIGFLLLTHFVPWRESLSQKYFGYNNPFVLLSAVGLFLSFSIIQVQSLLINKLAKGVFGVFLLHTTSIFIYYRVTYIRTLYEEHGYVALLVIALLIFVIGSFIALFVENFKSLFVEKIGKLKKGRRVDSSFE
;
A
#
# COMPACT_ATOMS: atom_id res chain seq x y z
N MET A 1 6.75 -21.29 -29.47
CA MET A 1 5.40 -20.99 -28.91
C MET A 1 5.02 -21.84 -27.70
N LYS A 2 5.23 -23.18 -27.69
CA LYS A 2 4.89 -24.05 -26.54
C LYS A 2 5.59 -23.69 -25.21
N ASN A 3 6.83 -23.19 -25.22
CA ASN A 3 7.51 -22.75 -23.98
C ASN A 3 6.97 -21.43 -23.41
N LYS A 4 6.38 -20.55 -24.24
CA LYS A 4 5.85 -19.25 -23.80
C LYS A 4 4.52 -19.42 -23.05
N GLU A 5 3.68 -20.37 -23.49
CA GLU A 5 2.45 -20.75 -22.78
C GLU A 5 2.71 -21.58 -21.51
N ARG A 6 3.78 -22.38 -21.47
CA ARG A 6 4.10 -23.20 -20.28
C ARG A 6 4.58 -22.34 -19.10
N ILE A 7 5.23 -21.21 -19.36
CA ILE A 7 5.70 -20.26 -18.32
C ILE A 7 4.55 -19.45 -17.72
N LEU A 8 3.47 -19.21 -18.48
CA LEU A 8 2.28 -18.51 -17.97
C LEU A 8 1.33 -19.42 -17.17
N ARG A 9 1.41 -20.75 -17.35
CA ARG A 9 0.56 -21.75 -16.66
C ARG A 9 1.17 -22.35 -15.38
N HIS A 10 2.36 -21.95 -14.96
CA HIS A 10 3.01 -22.45 -13.73
C HIS A 10 3.28 -21.30 -12.75
N ASN A 11 2.30 -21.00 -11.88
CA ASN A 11 2.49 -20.45 -10.53
C ASN A 11 1.12 -20.10 -9.88
N ASP A 12 0.25 -21.10 -9.69
CA ASP A 12 -0.86 -20.97 -8.71
C ASP A 12 -0.37 -21.19 -7.26
N LEU A 13 0.94 -21.40 -7.07
CA LEU A 13 1.58 -21.41 -5.77
C LEU A 13 1.90 -19.98 -5.33
N ARG A 14 1.38 -19.63 -4.16
CA ARG A 14 1.61 -18.33 -3.52
C ARG A 14 3.10 -18.14 -3.24
N LYS A 15 3.64 -17.00 -3.69
CA LYS A 15 5.06 -16.68 -3.57
C LYS A 15 5.36 -15.93 -2.29
N SER A 16 5.92 -16.63 -1.29
CA SER A 16 6.12 -16.07 0.06
C SER A 16 7.01 -14.83 0.09
N ASN A 17 7.93 -14.66 -0.86
CA ASN A 17 8.75 -13.45 -0.99
C ASN A 17 7.91 -12.20 -1.31
N PHE A 18 6.91 -12.30 -2.20
CA PHE A 18 6.00 -11.19 -2.47
C PHE A 18 4.98 -10.98 -1.34
N GLU A 19 4.58 -12.04 -0.65
CA GLU A 19 3.74 -11.90 0.55
C GLU A 19 4.49 -11.22 1.69
N LEU A 20 5.79 -11.51 1.86
CA LEU A 20 6.66 -10.77 2.78
C LEU A 20 6.77 -9.30 2.37
N LEU A 21 6.92 -9.02 1.07
CA LEU A 21 6.93 -7.63 0.58
C LEU A 21 5.62 -6.90 0.91
N ARG A 22 4.45 -7.55 0.84
CA ARG A 22 3.18 -6.93 1.26
C ARG A 22 3.17 -6.60 2.75
N LEU A 23 3.71 -7.47 3.60
CA LEU A 23 3.84 -7.22 5.03
C LEU A 23 4.78 -6.04 5.32
N VAL A 24 5.95 -6.02 4.67
CA VAL A 24 6.90 -4.90 4.74
C VAL A 24 6.24 -3.60 4.26
N ALA A 25 5.57 -3.62 3.11
CA ALA A 25 4.87 -2.47 2.57
C ALA A 25 3.81 -1.92 3.54
N MET A 26 3.05 -2.80 4.21
CA MET A 26 2.07 -2.39 5.21
C MET A 26 2.73 -1.76 6.44
N PHE A 27 3.83 -2.34 6.92
CA PHE A 27 4.60 -1.76 8.03
C PHE A 27 5.15 -0.38 7.66
N LEU A 28 5.70 -0.22 6.46
CA LEU A 28 6.15 1.08 5.95
C LEU A 28 4.99 2.09 5.88
N ILE A 29 3.80 1.70 5.43
CA ILE A 29 2.62 2.59 5.43
C ILE A 29 2.26 3.05 6.85
N ILE A 30 2.33 2.17 7.84
CA ILE A 30 2.10 2.54 9.25
C ILE A 30 3.15 3.56 9.70
N CYS A 31 4.43 3.29 9.48
CA CYS A 31 5.51 4.22 9.83
C CYS A 31 5.32 5.59 9.15
N HIS A 32 4.98 5.61 7.86
CA HIS A 32 4.66 6.82 7.12
C HIS A 32 3.55 7.60 7.82
N HIS A 33 2.38 7.00 8.05
CA HIS A 33 1.24 7.66 8.70
C HIS A 33 1.52 8.16 10.12
N LEU A 34 2.35 7.43 10.88
CA LEU A 34 2.75 7.84 12.22
C LEU A 34 3.61 9.11 12.15
N VAL A 35 4.63 9.13 11.30
CA VAL A 35 5.52 10.28 11.17
C VAL A 35 4.79 11.50 10.58
N ILE A 36 4.07 11.33 9.46
CA ILE A 36 3.49 12.50 8.74
C ILE A 36 2.26 13.13 9.41
N ARG A 37 1.47 12.35 10.15
CA ARG A 37 0.19 12.83 10.72
C ARG A 37 0.09 12.73 12.23
N SER A 38 0.84 11.85 12.87
CA SER A 38 0.72 11.62 14.32
C SER A 38 1.81 12.39 15.07
N ALA A 39 3.08 12.14 14.74
CA ALA A 39 4.21 12.97 15.22
C ALA A 39 4.24 14.34 14.52
N GLN A 40 3.75 14.40 13.27
CA GLN A 40 3.62 15.61 12.46
C GLN A 40 4.95 16.26 12.02
N THR A 41 6.09 15.58 12.17
CA THR A 41 7.44 16.16 12.03
C THR A 41 7.89 16.45 10.59
N CYS A 42 7.24 15.88 9.57
CA CYS A 42 7.69 15.99 8.17
C CYS A 42 7.15 17.23 7.41
N GLY A 43 6.68 18.27 8.11
CA GLY A 43 6.20 19.49 7.45
C GLY A 43 4.88 19.34 6.66
N TYR A 44 4.12 18.26 6.91
CA TYR A 44 2.87 17.95 6.21
C TYR A 44 1.68 18.76 6.72
N THR A 45 1.62 19.00 8.03
CA THR A 45 0.50 19.66 8.71
C THR A 45 0.88 21.02 9.32
N HIS A 46 2.17 21.29 9.42
CA HIS A 46 2.74 22.56 9.88
C HIS A 46 4.07 22.84 9.15
N PRO A 47 4.61 24.08 9.20
CA PRO A 47 5.92 24.39 8.61
C PRO A 47 7.03 23.52 9.20
N PHE A 48 7.85 22.91 8.34
CA PHE A 48 9.03 22.18 8.78
C PHE A 48 10.04 23.13 9.42
N ASN A 49 10.48 22.85 10.63
CA ASN A 49 11.45 23.65 11.36
C ASN A 49 12.74 22.85 11.57
N ILE A 50 13.81 23.20 10.86
CA ILE A 50 15.09 22.49 10.95
C ILE A 50 15.66 22.45 12.39
N ASN A 51 15.42 23.49 13.21
CA ASN A 51 15.97 23.54 14.56
C ASN A 51 15.16 22.72 15.57
N GLU A 52 13.87 22.48 15.31
CA GLU A 52 13.02 21.68 16.20
C GLU A 52 12.91 20.23 15.70
N ASP A 53 12.79 20.04 14.39
CA ASP A 53 12.59 18.73 13.74
C ASP A 53 13.92 18.03 13.40
N VAL A 54 14.98 18.76 13.00
CA VAL A 54 16.28 18.16 12.64
C VAL A 54 17.24 18.05 13.82
N LEU A 55 17.34 19.06 14.70
CA LEU A 55 18.15 18.93 15.93
C LEU A 55 17.49 18.04 17.00
N GLY A 56 16.17 17.80 16.90
CA GLY A 56 15.45 16.73 17.63
C GLY A 56 15.63 15.34 17.02
N GLY A 57 16.30 15.22 15.86
CA GLY A 57 16.74 13.93 15.32
C GLY A 57 16.87 13.84 13.81
N GLY A 58 16.17 14.65 12.99
CA GLY A 58 16.30 14.69 11.50
C GLY A 58 16.04 13.36 10.76
N ILE A 59 15.68 12.33 11.53
CA ILE A 59 15.45 10.97 11.09
C ILE A 59 14.04 10.84 10.52
N ASP A 60 13.12 11.76 10.80
CA ASP A 60 11.76 11.74 10.25
C ASP A 60 11.73 11.81 8.73
N LEU A 61 12.46 12.75 8.11
CA LEU A 61 12.52 12.85 6.65
C LEU A 61 13.12 11.59 6.04
N VAL A 62 14.10 10.98 6.72
CA VAL A 62 14.71 9.70 6.34
C VAL A 62 13.68 8.57 6.44
N ILE A 63 13.00 8.42 7.58
CA ILE A 63 11.96 7.41 7.80
C ILE A 63 10.85 7.58 6.76
N ASN A 64 10.36 8.80 6.55
CA ASN A 64 9.32 9.09 5.59
C ASN A 64 9.75 8.72 4.17
N SER A 65 10.98 9.08 3.77
CA SER A 65 11.55 8.75 2.45
C SER A 65 11.71 7.25 2.23
N LEU A 66 12.07 6.49 3.27
CA LEU A 66 12.13 5.03 3.23
C LEU A 66 10.72 4.42 3.11
N ALA A 67 9.74 5.00 3.82
CA ALA A 67 8.42 4.43 4.04
C ALA A 67 7.37 4.77 2.97
N VAL A 68 7.43 5.95 2.36
CA VAL A 68 6.40 6.49 1.45
C VAL A 68 6.13 5.61 0.23
N CYS A 69 7.12 4.80 -0.18
CA CYS A 69 6.98 3.86 -1.30
C CYS A 69 5.99 2.70 -1.03
N GLY A 70 5.57 2.49 0.22
CA GLY A 70 4.77 1.35 0.66
C GLY A 70 3.48 1.15 -0.15
N VAL A 71 2.73 2.21 -0.42
CA VAL A 71 1.50 2.13 -1.23
C VAL A 71 1.80 1.65 -2.65
N ASN A 72 2.85 2.19 -3.28
CA ASN A 72 3.25 1.84 -4.64
C ASN A 72 3.59 0.35 -4.78
N LEU A 73 4.18 -0.25 -3.73
CA LEU A 73 4.50 -1.69 -3.72
C LEU A 73 3.26 -2.56 -3.87
N PHE A 74 2.13 -2.21 -3.24
CA PHE A 74 0.87 -2.97 -3.39
C PHE A 74 0.39 -3.02 -4.84
N LEU A 75 0.53 -1.92 -5.57
CA LEU A 75 0.13 -1.82 -6.97
C LEU A 75 1.12 -2.54 -7.89
N LEU A 76 2.44 -2.43 -7.64
CA LEU A 76 3.46 -3.20 -8.36
C LEU A 76 3.26 -4.71 -8.21
N ILE A 77 2.97 -5.19 -6.99
CA ILE A 77 2.66 -6.59 -6.72
C ILE A 77 1.38 -7.02 -7.44
N SER A 78 0.36 -6.17 -7.45
CA SER A 78 -0.89 -6.43 -8.19
C SER A 78 -0.61 -6.55 -9.69
N GLY A 79 0.21 -5.66 -10.26
CA GLY A 79 0.65 -5.69 -11.66
C GLY A 79 1.44 -6.93 -12.04
N TRP A 80 2.30 -7.38 -11.13
CA TRP A 80 3.07 -8.60 -11.31
C TRP A 80 2.17 -9.83 -11.44
N PHE A 81 1.27 -10.08 -10.49
CA PHE A 81 0.43 -11.28 -10.54
C PHE A 81 -0.74 -11.17 -11.52
N GLY A 82 -1.19 -9.95 -11.78
CA GLY A 82 -2.44 -9.66 -12.46
C GLY A 82 -3.64 -9.77 -11.52
N VAL A 83 -4.72 -9.07 -11.86
CA VAL A 83 -5.99 -9.14 -11.11
C VAL A 83 -6.97 -10.05 -11.84
N LYS A 84 -7.50 -11.06 -11.15
CA LYS A 84 -8.58 -11.94 -11.64
C LYS A 84 -9.81 -11.79 -10.75
N ARG A 85 -11.01 -12.07 -11.28
CA ARG A 85 -12.28 -12.04 -10.52
C ARG A 85 -12.52 -10.69 -9.82
N ILE A 86 -12.53 -9.62 -10.60
CA ILE A 86 -12.59 -8.22 -10.14
C ILE A 86 -13.77 -7.97 -9.20
N TRP A 87 -14.97 -8.41 -9.57
CA TRP A 87 -16.17 -8.25 -8.73
C TRP A 87 -16.04 -8.91 -7.36
N LEU A 88 -15.41 -10.08 -7.28
CA LEU A 88 -15.17 -10.74 -6.00
C LEU A 88 -14.20 -9.93 -5.12
N GLN A 89 -13.21 -9.27 -5.73
CA GLN A 89 -12.28 -8.41 -5.00
C GLN A 89 -12.96 -7.13 -4.49
N ILE A 90 -13.83 -6.52 -5.31
CA ILE A 90 -14.61 -5.34 -4.90
C ILE A 90 -15.54 -5.70 -3.73
N VAL A 91 -16.29 -6.81 -3.85
CA VAL A 91 -17.18 -7.26 -2.76
C VAL A 91 -16.38 -7.57 -1.50
N ARG A 92 -15.26 -8.29 -1.62
CA ARG A 92 -14.38 -8.57 -0.48
C ARG A 92 -13.89 -7.28 0.18
N LEU A 93 -13.45 -6.30 -0.62
CA LEU A 93 -12.97 -5.01 -0.14
C LEU A 93 -14.04 -4.24 0.64
N ILE A 94 -15.27 -4.19 0.12
CA ILE A 94 -16.40 -3.52 0.80
C ILE A 94 -16.73 -4.25 2.12
N VAL A 95 -16.78 -5.59 2.10
CA VAL A 95 -17.01 -6.40 3.31
C VAL A 95 -15.90 -6.18 4.33
N ASP A 96 -14.64 -6.10 3.90
CA ASP A 96 -13.50 -5.80 4.75
C ASP A 96 -13.65 -4.42 5.38
N CYS A 97 -14.02 -3.38 4.61
CA CYS A 97 -14.26 -2.04 5.13
C CYS A 97 -15.30 -2.02 6.24
N VAL A 98 -16.44 -2.71 6.04
CA VAL A 98 -17.49 -2.79 7.07
C VAL A 98 -16.97 -3.50 8.31
N ILE A 99 -16.37 -4.69 8.18
CA ILE A 99 -15.91 -5.48 9.32
C ILE A 99 -14.83 -4.73 10.12
N TYR A 100 -13.82 -4.17 9.45
CA TYR A 100 -12.72 -3.51 10.15
C TYR A 100 -13.13 -2.16 10.72
N CYS A 101 -14.08 -1.44 10.11
CA CYS A 101 -14.69 -0.27 10.73
C CYS A 101 -15.40 -0.64 12.04
N LEU A 102 -16.22 -1.69 12.04
CA LEU A 102 -16.92 -2.15 13.23
C LEU A 102 -15.91 -2.52 14.34
N ILE A 103 -14.87 -3.29 14.00
CA ILE A 103 -13.82 -3.67 14.95
C ILE A 103 -13.11 -2.43 15.50
N ALA A 104 -12.72 -1.47 14.66
CA ALA A 104 -12.05 -0.25 15.09
C ALA A 104 -12.92 0.58 16.04
N ASN A 105 -14.21 0.73 15.72
CA ASN A 105 -15.15 1.44 16.60
C ASN A 105 -15.31 0.74 17.95
N LEU A 106 -15.52 -0.58 17.96
CA LEU A 106 -15.64 -1.35 19.20
C LEU A 106 -14.38 -1.25 20.05
N LEU A 107 -13.19 -1.35 19.44
CA LEU A 107 -11.92 -1.16 20.15
C LEU A 107 -11.84 0.24 20.77
N CYS A 108 -12.18 1.28 20.03
CA CYS A 108 -12.14 2.65 20.56
C CYS A 108 -13.14 2.90 21.70
N ILE A 109 -14.34 2.31 21.63
CA ILE A 109 -15.35 2.43 22.68
C ILE A 109 -14.90 1.68 23.95
N PHE A 110 -14.50 0.41 23.82
CA PHE A 110 -14.21 -0.43 24.99
C PHE A 110 -12.82 -0.22 25.59
N VAL A 111 -11.82 0.14 24.78
CA VAL A 111 -10.43 0.31 25.24
C VAL A 111 -10.13 1.76 25.59
N PHE A 112 -10.62 2.71 24.78
CA PHE A 112 -10.30 4.13 24.95
C PHE A 112 -11.47 4.98 25.47
N GLY A 113 -12.59 4.35 25.81
CA GLY A 113 -13.76 5.03 26.39
C GLY A 113 -14.45 6.02 25.44
N TYR A 114 -14.31 5.86 24.12
CA TYR A 114 -14.96 6.76 23.17
C TYR A 114 -16.49 6.66 23.25
N PRO A 115 -17.24 7.78 23.29
CA PRO A 115 -18.69 7.72 23.30
C PRO A 115 -19.22 7.15 21.99
N PHE A 116 -20.11 6.15 22.06
CA PHE A 116 -20.72 5.58 20.88
C PHE A 116 -21.54 6.63 20.11
N SER A 117 -21.34 6.70 18.80
CA SER A 117 -22.10 7.57 17.89
C SER A 117 -22.47 6.82 16.62
N TRP A 118 -23.77 6.78 16.31
CA TRP A 118 -24.25 6.23 15.04
C TRP A 118 -23.67 6.97 13.84
N HIS A 119 -23.54 8.29 13.94
CA HIS A 119 -22.95 9.11 12.88
C HIS A 119 -21.51 8.68 12.60
N GLU A 120 -20.68 8.53 13.65
CA GLU A 120 -19.28 8.13 13.50
C GLU A 120 -19.13 6.71 12.94
N LEU A 121 -20.00 5.79 13.38
CA LEU A 121 -20.05 4.43 12.87
C LEU A 121 -20.34 4.40 11.36
N PHE A 122 -21.41 5.07 10.93
CA PHE A 122 -21.78 5.11 9.51
C PHE A 122 -20.76 5.87 8.67
N PHE A 123 -20.19 6.96 9.20
CA PHE A 123 -19.14 7.72 8.54
C PHE A 123 -17.89 6.85 8.33
N SER A 124 -17.45 6.13 9.36
CA SER A 124 -16.31 5.23 9.29
C SER A 124 -16.58 3.98 8.42
N CYS A 125 -17.82 3.50 8.36
CA CYS A 125 -18.22 2.38 7.49
C CYS A 125 -18.32 2.77 6.02
N ASN A 126 -18.51 4.07 5.72
CA ASN A 126 -18.60 4.54 4.35
C ASN A 126 -17.22 4.52 3.69
N PHE A 127 -16.99 3.48 2.88
CA PHE A 127 -15.72 3.29 2.17
C PHE A 127 -15.32 4.47 1.27
N LEU A 128 -16.28 5.31 0.84
CA LEU A 128 -16.01 6.49 0.02
C LEU A 128 -15.15 7.53 0.76
N ASN A 129 -15.19 7.54 2.09
CA ASN A 129 -14.41 8.45 2.93
C ASN A 129 -12.92 8.05 3.00
N ASN A 130 -12.54 6.85 2.54
CA ASN A 130 -11.16 6.43 2.46
C ASN A 130 -10.64 6.58 1.02
N TRP A 131 -9.79 7.59 0.79
CA TRP A 131 -9.28 7.93 -0.54
C TRP A 131 -8.64 6.73 -1.26
N PHE A 132 -7.92 5.88 -0.54
CA PHE A 132 -7.23 4.72 -1.13
C PHE A 132 -8.25 3.68 -1.58
N VAL A 133 -9.24 3.37 -0.74
CA VAL A 133 -10.29 2.39 -1.07
C VAL A 133 -11.05 2.84 -2.31
N THR A 134 -11.45 4.11 -2.36
CA THR A 134 -12.14 4.70 -3.53
C THR A 134 -11.28 4.61 -4.79
N ALA A 135 -10.02 5.05 -4.72
CA ALA A 135 -9.10 4.98 -5.86
C ALA A 135 -8.83 3.53 -6.30
N PHE A 136 -8.77 2.59 -5.36
CA PHE A 136 -8.53 1.17 -5.64
C PHE A 136 -9.75 0.50 -6.29
N ILE A 137 -10.99 0.86 -5.90
CA ILE A 137 -12.20 0.40 -6.59
C ILE A 137 -12.22 0.92 -8.03
N MET A 138 -11.97 2.22 -8.24
CA MET A 138 -11.88 2.81 -9.59
C MET A 138 -10.81 2.11 -10.43
N PHE A 139 -9.64 1.85 -9.86
CA PHE A 139 -8.58 1.07 -10.48
C PHE A 139 -9.07 -0.33 -10.87
N LEU A 140 -9.68 -1.09 -9.95
CA LEU A 140 -10.20 -2.43 -10.22
C LEU A 140 -11.21 -2.46 -11.37
N LEU A 141 -12.05 -1.42 -11.51
CA LEU A 141 -12.99 -1.28 -12.62
C LEU A 141 -12.29 -1.04 -13.97
N MET A 142 -11.13 -0.37 -13.98
CA MET A 142 -10.34 -0.13 -15.19
C MET A 142 -9.49 -1.33 -15.60
N ILE A 143 -9.10 -2.20 -14.65
CA ILE A 143 -8.20 -3.31 -14.91
C ILE A 143 -8.64 -4.32 -15.99
N PRO A 144 -9.93 -4.66 -16.23
CA PRO A 144 -10.27 -5.60 -17.29
C PRO A 144 -9.86 -5.09 -18.68
N LEU A 145 -9.99 -3.78 -18.92
CA LEU A 145 -9.56 -3.15 -20.16
C LEU A 145 -8.03 -3.14 -20.26
N VAL A 146 -7.35 -2.80 -19.17
CA VAL A 146 -5.89 -2.78 -19.09
C VAL A 146 -5.31 -4.17 -19.32
N GLU A 147 -5.88 -5.23 -18.72
CA GLU A 147 -5.44 -6.61 -18.94
C GLU A 147 -5.57 -7.03 -20.40
N ARG A 148 -6.68 -6.68 -21.06
CA ARG A 148 -6.85 -6.94 -22.50
C ARG A 148 -5.82 -6.18 -23.32
N ALA A 149 -5.55 -4.92 -22.98
CA ALA A 149 -4.55 -4.12 -23.67
C ALA A 149 -3.12 -4.64 -23.47
N LEU A 150 -2.84 -5.31 -22.34
CA LEU A 150 -1.53 -5.92 -22.04
C LEU A 150 -1.41 -7.36 -22.58
N GLU A 151 -2.50 -7.92 -23.10
CA GLU A 151 -2.51 -9.26 -23.69
C GLU A 151 -1.69 -9.25 -24.99
N ASN A 152 -0.73 -10.17 -25.10
CA ASN A 152 0.15 -10.34 -26.26
C ASN A 152 1.04 -9.14 -26.65
N VAL A 153 1.10 -8.07 -25.85
CA VAL A 153 2.03 -6.96 -26.08
C VAL A 153 3.48 -7.42 -25.91
N ASP A 154 4.34 -7.07 -26.86
CA ASP A 154 5.77 -7.35 -26.76
C ASP A 154 6.48 -6.41 -25.77
N ILE A 155 7.60 -6.88 -25.22
CA ILE A 155 8.33 -6.15 -24.18
C ILE A 155 8.82 -4.77 -24.63
N ARG A 156 9.16 -4.58 -25.91
CA ARG A 156 9.69 -3.28 -26.41
C ARG A 156 8.55 -2.27 -26.51
N THR A 157 7.40 -2.67 -27.04
CA THR A 157 6.20 -1.83 -27.10
C THR A 157 5.73 -1.45 -25.70
N LEU A 158 5.68 -2.41 -24.77
CA LEU A 158 5.33 -2.14 -23.37
C LEU A 158 6.33 -1.16 -22.71
N GLY A 159 7.63 -1.32 -22.97
CA GLY A 159 8.65 -0.40 -22.48
C GLY A 159 8.47 1.04 -22.98
N LYS A 160 8.20 1.22 -24.29
CA LYS A 160 7.89 2.54 -24.87
C LYS A 160 6.63 3.15 -24.24
N PHE A 161 5.60 2.34 -24.02
CA PHE A 161 4.37 2.79 -23.38
C PHE A 161 4.59 3.22 -21.93
N ILE A 162 5.43 2.50 -21.17
CA ILE A 162 5.81 2.91 -19.81
C ILE A 162 6.56 4.23 -19.83
N ILE A 163 7.53 4.43 -20.73
CA ILE A 163 8.24 5.71 -20.84
C ILE A 163 7.25 6.85 -21.08
N LEU A 164 6.29 6.66 -21.99
CA LEU A 164 5.25 7.64 -22.25
C LEU A 164 4.41 7.92 -20.99
N LEU A 165 3.94 6.88 -20.29
CA LEU A 165 3.19 7.03 -19.04
C LEU A 165 4.00 7.70 -17.93
N THR A 166 5.32 7.47 -17.88
CA THR A 166 6.23 8.15 -16.96
C THR A 166 6.30 9.64 -17.27
N VAL A 167 6.38 10.03 -18.55
CA VAL A 167 6.32 11.44 -18.96
C VAL A 167 5.00 12.08 -18.51
N PHE A 168 3.86 11.41 -18.74
CA PHE A 168 2.56 11.93 -18.29
C PHE A 168 2.45 12.04 -16.76
N ASN A 169 2.93 11.04 -16.00
CA ASN A 169 2.80 11.05 -14.54
C ASN A 169 3.83 11.93 -13.83
N VAL A 170 5.07 11.97 -14.32
CA VAL A 170 6.17 12.70 -13.68
C VAL A 170 6.26 14.12 -14.22
N LEU A 171 6.39 14.31 -15.54
CA LEU A 171 6.55 15.66 -16.10
C LEU A 171 5.24 16.44 -16.00
N PHE A 172 4.17 15.96 -16.62
CA PHE A 172 2.89 16.67 -16.66
C PHE A 172 2.07 16.52 -15.36
N GLY A 173 2.33 15.46 -14.60
CA GLY A 173 1.73 15.22 -13.28
C GLY A 173 2.52 15.89 -12.16
N TYR A 174 3.63 15.28 -11.74
CA TYR A 174 4.39 15.75 -10.57
C TYR A 174 5.01 17.15 -10.77
N CYS A 175 5.76 17.38 -11.85
CA CYS A 175 6.45 18.65 -12.06
C CYS A 175 5.47 19.79 -12.35
N VAL A 176 4.63 19.64 -13.39
CA VAL A 176 3.73 20.71 -13.85
C VAL A 176 2.44 20.78 -13.01
N GLY A 177 1.92 19.65 -12.53
CA GLY A 177 0.71 19.64 -11.67
C GLY A 177 -0.64 19.64 -12.40
N VAL A 178 -0.68 19.42 -13.71
CA VAL A 178 -1.93 19.55 -14.51
C VAL A 178 -2.76 18.26 -14.52
N LEU A 179 -2.12 17.09 -14.63
CA LEU A 179 -2.83 15.82 -14.81
C LEU A 179 -2.98 15.00 -13.53
N ASN A 180 -1.91 14.96 -12.71
CA ASN A 180 -1.82 14.12 -11.54
C ASN A 180 -0.89 14.80 -10.53
N THR A 181 -1.45 15.58 -9.62
CA THR A 181 -0.65 16.47 -8.76
C THR A 181 0.24 15.71 -7.78
N ASN A 182 -0.22 14.58 -7.24
CA ASN A 182 0.46 13.86 -6.15
C ASN A 182 0.46 12.33 -6.27
N GLY A 183 -0.22 11.73 -7.26
CA GLY A 183 -0.28 10.28 -7.43
C GLY A 183 -1.38 9.55 -6.63
N TYR A 184 -2.27 10.27 -5.94
CA TYR A 184 -3.31 9.70 -5.06
C TYR A 184 -4.61 9.43 -5.84
N ASN A 185 -4.51 8.65 -6.93
CA ASN A 185 -5.66 8.35 -7.79
C ASN A 185 -5.50 7.04 -8.56
N ALA A 186 -6.60 6.59 -9.15
CA ALA A 186 -6.68 5.34 -9.91
C ALA A 186 -5.77 5.32 -11.15
N ILE A 187 -5.53 6.46 -11.81
CA ILE A 187 -4.67 6.53 -12.99
C ILE A 187 -3.22 6.21 -12.63
N ASN A 188 -2.73 6.75 -11.50
CA ASN A 188 -1.41 6.38 -10.98
C ASN A 188 -1.34 4.89 -10.62
N PHE A 189 -2.42 4.31 -10.10
CA PHE A 189 -2.48 2.87 -9.80
C PHE A 189 -2.40 2.01 -11.06
N VAL A 190 -3.06 2.42 -12.15
CA VAL A 190 -2.93 1.77 -13.46
C VAL A 190 -1.49 1.88 -13.97
N TYR A 191 -0.86 3.04 -13.86
CA TYR A 191 0.54 3.22 -14.24
C TYR A 191 1.50 2.28 -13.49
N LEU A 192 1.39 2.23 -12.15
CA LEU A 192 2.17 1.32 -11.31
C LEU A 192 1.89 -0.16 -11.63
N TYR A 193 0.64 -0.49 -11.91
CA TYR A 193 0.25 -1.84 -12.33
C TYR A 193 0.93 -2.26 -13.62
N VAL A 194 0.97 -1.37 -14.62
CA VAL A 194 1.65 -1.61 -15.90
C VAL A 194 3.16 -1.79 -15.69
N ILE A 195 3.79 -1.00 -14.80
CA ILE A 195 5.19 -1.22 -14.40
C ILE A 195 5.37 -2.61 -13.79
N GLY A 196 4.52 -3.01 -12.84
CA GLY A 196 4.57 -4.34 -12.22
C GLY A 196 4.47 -5.47 -13.26
N ARG A 197 3.61 -5.32 -14.26
CA ARG A 197 3.49 -6.27 -15.38
C ARG A 197 4.76 -6.33 -16.21
N TYR A 198 5.36 -5.18 -16.53
CA TYR A 198 6.62 -5.13 -17.28
C TYR A 198 7.77 -5.80 -16.52
N LEU A 199 7.90 -5.55 -15.22
CA LEU A 199 8.90 -6.20 -14.37
C LEU A 199 8.75 -7.73 -14.40
N ARG A 200 7.52 -8.25 -14.44
CA ARG A 200 7.28 -9.70 -14.61
C ARG A 200 7.81 -10.22 -15.93
N TYR A 201 7.62 -9.50 -17.04
CA TYR A 201 8.20 -9.91 -18.32
C TYR A 201 9.73 -9.86 -18.29
N CYS A 202 10.32 -8.82 -17.70
CA CYS A 202 11.76 -8.70 -17.54
C CYS A 202 12.36 -9.84 -16.69
N SER A 203 11.59 -10.43 -15.75
CA SER A 203 12.09 -11.47 -14.85
C SER A 203 12.61 -12.75 -15.54
N SER A 204 12.25 -12.97 -16.81
CA SER A 204 12.76 -14.09 -17.60
C SER A 204 14.16 -13.86 -18.18
N TYR A 205 14.67 -12.62 -18.12
CA TYR A 205 15.96 -12.25 -18.71
C TYR A 205 17.09 -12.26 -17.67
N PRO A 206 18.32 -12.65 -18.04
CA PRO A 206 19.45 -12.72 -17.09
C PRO A 206 19.79 -11.38 -16.43
N PHE A 207 19.69 -10.27 -17.17
CA PHE A 207 20.00 -8.93 -16.64
C PHE A 207 19.11 -8.55 -15.46
N TYR A 208 17.88 -9.06 -15.41
CA TYR A 208 16.92 -8.76 -14.34
C TYR A 208 17.45 -9.15 -12.97
N LYS A 209 18.06 -10.34 -12.84
CA LYS A 209 18.62 -10.80 -11.56
C LYS A 209 19.75 -9.90 -11.08
N LYS A 210 20.61 -9.44 -11.99
CA LYS A 210 21.71 -8.51 -11.66
C LYS A 210 21.19 -7.15 -11.20
N TRP A 211 20.14 -6.63 -11.82
CA TRP A 211 19.51 -5.38 -11.38
C TRP A 211 18.79 -5.57 -10.04
N ALA A 212 18.08 -6.68 -9.91
CA ALA A 212 17.32 -7.00 -8.71
C ALA A 212 18.18 -7.21 -7.47
N SER A 213 19.39 -7.77 -7.62
CA SER A 213 20.33 -7.92 -6.50
C SER A 213 20.81 -6.59 -5.91
N HIS A 214 20.70 -5.49 -6.64
CA HIS A 214 21.07 -4.14 -6.19
C HIS A 214 19.84 -3.25 -5.94
N GLY A 215 18.63 -3.81 -5.94
CA GLY A 215 17.40 -3.04 -5.77
C GLY A 215 17.34 -2.31 -4.42
N TYR A 216 17.90 -2.89 -3.36
CA TYR A 216 17.90 -2.29 -2.02
C TYR A 216 18.83 -1.08 -1.97
N ILE A 217 19.91 -1.10 -2.74
CA ILE A 217 20.80 0.06 -2.91
C ILE A 217 20.03 1.17 -3.61
N LEU A 218 19.27 0.86 -4.68
CA LEU A 218 18.43 1.86 -5.34
C LEU A 218 17.39 2.47 -4.38
N TRP A 219 16.76 1.64 -3.55
CA TRP A 219 15.82 2.10 -2.51
C TRP A 219 16.48 3.06 -1.52
N LEU A 220 17.66 2.71 -1.00
CA LEU A 220 18.42 3.56 -0.07
C LEU A 220 18.93 4.84 -0.74
N LEU A 221 19.42 4.76 -1.97
CA LEU A 221 19.93 5.92 -2.72
C LEU A 221 18.82 6.94 -3.02
N CYS A 222 17.57 6.51 -3.18
CA CYS A 222 16.44 7.43 -3.40
C CYS A 222 16.11 8.29 -2.17
N VAL A 223 16.58 7.92 -0.96
CA VAL A 223 16.38 8.71 0.26
C VAL A 223 17.10 10.05 0.18
N ILE A 224 18.33 10.06 -0.32
CA ILE A 224 19.19 11.26 -0.38
C ILE A 224 18.49 12.41 -1.12
N PRO A 225 18.06 12.25 -2.39
CA PRO A 225 17.41 13.34 -3.12
C PRO A 225 16.04 13.72 -2.54
N LEU A 226 15.32 12.79 -1.90
CA LEU A 226 14.04 13.09 -1.23
C LEU A 226 14.27 13.98 0.01
N VAL A 227 15.26 13.66 0.84
CA VAL A 227 15.57 14.46 2.03
C VAL A 227 16.15 15.81 1.62
N ILE A 228 17.21 15.82 0.80
CA ILE A 228 17.88 17.06 0.39
C ILE A 228 16.92 17.97 -0.38
N GLY A 229 16.14 17.41 -1.31
CA GLY A 229 15.22 18.24 -2.09
C GLY A 229 14.07 18.80 -1.25
N PHE A 230 13.62 18.10 -0.20
CA PHE A 230 12.63 18.66 0.72
C PHE A 230 13.23 19.79 1.57
N LEU A 231 14.45 19.62 2.07
CA LEU A 231 15.15 20.66 2.81
C LEU A 231 15.34 21.92 1.96
N LEU A 232 15.77 21.76 0.70
CA LEU A 232 15.87 22.86 -0.26
C LEU A 232 14.51 23.53 -0.52
N LEU A 233 13.45 22.73 -0.71
CA LEU A 233 12.10 23.25 -0.87
C LEU A 233 11.69 24.13 0.31
N THR A 234 11.88 23.66 1.55
CA THR A 234 11.50 24.39 2.77
C THR A 234 12.36 25.64 3.01
N HIS A 235 13.60 25.66 2.51
CA HIS A 235 14.49 26.79 2.64
C HIS A 235 14.16 27.92 1.65
N PHE A 236 13.81 27.58 0.40
CA PHE A 236 13.61 28.57 -0.66
C PHE A 236 12.15 28.94 -0.92
N VAL A 237 11.19 28.12 -0.50
CA VAL A 237 9.77 28.32 -0.80
C VAL A 237 8.97 28.41 0.50
N PRO A 238 8.13 29.45 0.68
CA PRO A 238 7.24 29.53 1.84
C PRO A 238 6.37 28.29 1.97
N TRP A 239 6.21 27.83 3.20
CA TRP A 239 5.47 26.60 3.48
C TRP A 239 4.02 26.69 2.99
N ARG A 240 3.58 25.61 2.32
CA ARG A 240 2.18 25.36 1.97
C ARG A 240 1.93 23.88 2.15
N GLU A 241 0.90 23.54 2.93
CA GLU A 241 0.51 22.15 3.19
C GLU A 241 0.42 21.31 1.90
N SER A 242 -0.27 21.82 0.87
CA SER A 242 -0.44 21.12 -0.40
C SER A 242 0.88 20.86 -1.14
N LEU A 243 1.86 21.75 -1.01
CA LEU A 243 3.17 21.62 -1.66
C LEU A 243 4.06 20.62 -0.91
N SER A 244 4.06 20.67 0.42
CA SER A 244 4.79 19.71 1.27
C SER A 244 4.29 18.29 1.05
N GLN A 245 2.96 18.09 1.04
CA GLN A 245 2.35 16.79 0.75
C GLN A 245 2.63 16.33 -0.69
N LYS A 246 2.61 17.26 -1.64
CA LYS A 246 2.91 16.97 -3.05
C LYS A 246 4.35 16.49 -3.24
N TYR A 247 5.32 17.03 -2.51
CA TYR A 247 6.74 16.71 -2.69
C TYR A 247 7.01 15.20 -2.58
N PHE A 248 6.41 14.55 -1.58
CA PHE A 248 6.49 13.10 -1.37
C PHE A 248 5.37 12.33 -2.07
N GLY A 249 4.77 12.91 -3.12
CA GLY A 249 3.72 12.29 -3.91
C GLY A 249 4.12 10.93 -4.47
N TYR A 250 3.16 10.03 -4.65
CA TYR A 250 3.40 8.68 -5.17
C TYR A 250 3.89 8.65 -6.62
N ASN A 251 3.73 9.76 -7.35
CA ASN A 251 4.26 9.98 -8.69
C ASN A 251 5.58 10.76 -8.71
N ASN A 252 6.16 11.10 -7.55
CA ASN A 252 7.53 11.61 -7.48
C ASN A 252 8.51 10.57 -8.06
N PRO A 253 9.46 10.96 -8.93
CA PRO A 253 10.36 10.03 -9.60
C PRO A 253 11.20 9.19 -8.63
N PHE A 254 11.66 9.76 -7.52
CA PHE A 254 12.43 9.04 -6.50
C PHE A 254 11.55 8.11 -5.65
N VAL A 255 10.29 8.46 -5.39
CA VAL A 255 9.33 7.57 -4.73
C VAL A 255 8.99 6.37 -5.63
N LEU A 256 8.84 6.59 -6.94
CA LEU A 256 8.62 5.53 -7.93
C LEU A 256 9.84 4.60 -8.03
N LEU A 257 11.06 5.15 -8.14
CA LEU A 257 12.29 4.38 -8.18
C LEU A 257 12.54 3.62 -6.88
N SER A 258 12.24 4.23 -5.73
CA SER A 258 12.30 3.62 -4.40
C SER A 258 11.40 2.37 -4.32
N ALA A 259 10.14 2.49 -4.78
CA ALA A 259 9.21 1.37 -4.85
C ALA A 259 9.70 0.25 -5.79
N VAL A 260 10.22 0.60 -6.96
CA VAL A 260 10.79 -0.38 -7.91
C VAL A 260 12.01 -1.09 -7.31
N GLY A 261 12.92 -0.36 -6.66
CA GLY A 261 14.13 -0.91 -6.04
C GLY A 261 13.80 -1.94 -4.94
N LEU A 262 12.89 -1.60 -4.04
CA LEU A 262 12.48 -2.51 -2.98
C LEU A 262 11.70 -3.71 -3.55
N PHE A 263 10.80 -3.49 -4.52
CA PHE A 263 10.11 -4.58 -5.23
C PHE A 263 11.08 -5.58 -5.86
N LEU A 264 12.09 -5.06 -6.58
CA LEU A 264 13.09 -5.88 -7.25
C LEU A 264 13.90 -6.73 -6.26
N SER A 265 14.25 -6.17 -5.10
CA SER A 265 15.00 -6.91 -4.08
C SER A 265 14.24 -8.13 -3.61
N PHE A 266 12.94 -7.97 -3.32
CA PHE A 266 12.10 -9.06 -2.87
C PHE A 266 11.73 -10.05 -3.98
N SER A 267 11.75 -9.66 -5.25
CA SER A 267 11.35 -10.54 -6.35
C SER A 267 12.29 -11.74 -6.56
N ILE A 268 13.55 -11.61 -6.14
CA ILE A 268 14.59 -12.65 -6.27
C ILE A 268 14.87 -13.42 -4.97
N ILE A 269 14.36 -12.95 -3.82
CA ILE A 269 14.53 -13.63 -2.53
C ILE A 269 13.85 -15.00 -2.57
N GLN A 270 14.58 -16.03 -2.14
CA GLN A 270 14.08 -17.39 -2.01
C GLN A 270 13.62 -17.64 -0.57
N VAL A 271 12.34 -17.41 -0.30
CA VAL A 271 11.72 -17.67 1.01
C VAL A 271 10.44 -18.48 0.81
N GLN A 272 10.24 -19.48 1.67
CA GLN A 272 9.00 -20.24 1.78
C GLN A 272 8.56 -20.26 3.24
N SER A 273 7.38 -19.70 3.53
CA SER A 273 6.85 -19.68 4.90
C SER A 273 5.32 -19.66 4.89
N LEU A 274 4.72 -20.65 5.56
CA LEU A 274 3.28 -20.71 5.77
C LEU A 274 2.78 -19.54 6.63
N LEU A 275 3.57 -19.11 7.62
CA LEU A 275 3.22 -18.00 8.50
C LEU A 275 3.12 -16.69 7.73
N ILE A 276 4.15 -16.37 6.92
CA ILE A 276 4.15 -15.17 6.06
C ILE A 276 2.93 -15.19 5.15
N ASN A 277 2.66 -16.32 4.50
CA ASN A 277 1.51 -16.47 3.62
C ASN A 277 0.19 -16.26 4.39
N LYS A 278 0.03 -16.84 5.59
CA LYS A 278 -1.18 -16.66 6.40
C LYS A 278 -1.38 -15.19 6.77
N LEU A 279 -0.37 -14.54 7.36
CA LEU A 279 -0.41 -13.13 7.77
C LEU A 279 -0.75 -12.21 6.59
N ALA A 280 -0.11 -12.43 5.44
CA ALA A 280 -0.31 -11.59 4.28
C ALA A 280 -1.72 -11.68 3.66
N LYS A 281 -2.55 -12.69 4.01
CA LYS A 281 -3.95 -12.74 3.54
C LYS A 281 -4.79 -11.60 4.09
N GLY A 282 -4.57 -11.25 5.36
CA GLY A 282 -5.34 -10.25 6.09
C GLY A 282 -4.67 -8.88 6.15
N VAL A 283 -3.51 -8.71 5.50
CA VAL A 283 -2.68 -7.49 5.64
C VAL A 283 -3.44 -6.21 5.29
N PHE A 284 -4.39 -6.26 4.36
CA PHE A 284 -5.23 -5.10 4.03
C PHE A 284 -6.14 -4.68 5.19
N GLY A 285 -6.54 -5.61 6.05
CA GLY A 285 -7.26 -5.34 7.28
C GLY A 285 -6.47 -4.47 8.26
N VAL A 286 -5.16 -4.69 8.33
CA VAL A 286 -4.26 -3.84 9.12
C VAL A 286 -4.32 -2.40 8.63
N PHE A 287 -4.38 -2.17 7.31
CA PHE A 287 -4.58 -0.85 6.74
C PHE A 287 -5.90 -0.22 7.18
N LEU A 288 -7.01 -0.92 7.02
CA LEU A 288 -8.33 -0.40 7.38
C LEU A 288 -8.42 -0.06 8.86
N LEU A 289 -7.90 -0.90 9.76
CA LEU A 289 -7.94 -0.66 11.20
C LEU A 289 -7.27 0.66 11.59
N HIS A 290 -6.04 0.89 11.14
CA HIS A 290 -5.28 2.09 11.56
C HIS A 290 -5.63 3.36 10.77
N THR A 291 -6.46 3.24 9.73
CA THR A 291 -6.92 4.37 8.89
C THR A 291 -8.42 4.67 9.05
N THR A 292 -9.12 3.99 9.96
CA THR A 292 -10.48 4.34 10.33
C THR A 292 -10.48 5.69 11.06
N SER A 293 -11.46 6.56 10.77
CA SER A 293 -11.54 7.94 11.29
C SER A 293 -11.38 8.04 12.81
N ILE A 294 -12.14 7.23 13.55
CA ILE A 294 -12.05 7.16 15.01
C ILE A 294 -10.65 6.79 15.50
N PHE A 295 -9.98 5.82 14.86
CA PHE A 295 -8.63 5.42 15.23
C PHE A 295 -7.60 6.50 14.89
N ILE A 296 -7.79 7.21 13.77
CA ILE A 296 -6.94 8.34 13.40
C ILE A 296 -6.99 9.43 14.48
N TYR A 297 -8.17 9.75 15.02
CA TYR A 297 -8.30 10.72 16.11
C TYR A 297 -7.41 10.36 17.31
N TYR A 298 -7.57 9.13 17.83
CA TYR A 298 -6.74 8.63 18.94
C TYR A 298 -5.25 8.62 18.61
N ARG A 299 -4.91 8.17 17.39
CA ARG A 299 -3.53 8.14 16.92
C ARG A 299 -2.90 9.52 16.93
N VAL A 300 -3.60 10.55 16.47
CA VAL A 300 -3.07 11.92 16.43
C VAL A 300 -2.98 12.51 17.84
N THR A 301 -3.97 12.30 18.70
CA THR A 301 -4.01 12.90 20.03
C THR A 301 -2.97 12.29 20.99
N TYR A 302 -2.83 10.97 21.05
CA TYR A 302 -2.01 10.31 22.08
C TYR A 302 -0.57 10.05 21.63
N ILE A 303 -0.37 9.72 20.34
CA ILE A 303 0.99 9.38 19.87
C ILE A 303 1.88 10.61 19.81
N ARG A 304 1.30 11.80 19.60
CA ARG A 304 2.07 13.04 19.65
C ARG A 304 2.75 13.23 21.01
N THR A 305 2.00 13.06 22.10
CA THR A 305 2.55 13.13 23.46
C THR A 305 3.65 12.08 23.70
N LEU A 306 3.41 10.83 23.28
CA LEU A 306 4.41 9.77 23.39
C LEU A 306 5.68 10.06 22.58
N TYR A 307 5.53 10.70 21.41
CA TYR A 307 6.66 11.15 20.62
C TYR A 307 7.42 12.30 21.31
N GLU A 308 6.72 13.27 21.87
CA GLU A 308 7.34 14.38 22.61
C GLU A 308 8.12 13.89 23.84
N GLU A 309 7.68 12.81 24.50
CA GLU A 309 8.32 12.23 25.68
C GLU A 309 9.48 11.25 25.37
N HIS A 310 9.37 10.48 24.28
CA HIS A 310 10.24 9.33 24.02
C HIS A 310 10.83 9.27 22.59
N GLY A 311 10.54 10.29 21.77
CA GLY A 311 11.05 10.44 20.41
C GLY A 311 10.67 9.29 19.46
N TYR A 312 11.55 9.03 18.49
CA TYR A 312 11.31 8.04 17.44
C TYR A 312 11.26 6.59 17.93
N VAL A 313 11.81 6.30 19.11
CA VAL A 313 11.72 4.95 19.70
C VAL A 313 10.26 4.63 20.05
N ALA A 314 9.52 5.57 20.63
CA ALA A 314 8.09 5.38 20.87
C ALA A 314 7.32 5.18 19.57
N LEU A 315 7.61 5.96 18.52
CA LEU A 315 6.96 5.76 17.22
C LEU A 315 7.20 4.37 16.65
N LEU A 316 8.44 3.86 16.74
CA LEU A 316 8.77 2.51 16.28
C LEU A 316 8.04 1.43 17.08
N VAL A 317 8.01 1.55 18.41
CA VAL A 317 7.29 0.63 19.29
C VAL A 317 5.79 0.64 18.95
N ILE A 318 5.19 1.82 18.78
CA ILE A 318 3.77 1.92 18.43
C ILE A 318 3.50 1.38 17.02
N ALA A 319 4.38 1.63 16.05
CA ALA A 319 4.27 1.04 14.71
C ALA A 319 4.26 -0.49 14.77
N LEU A 320 5.17 -1.08 15.56
CA LEU A 320 5.23 -2.52 15.78
C LEU A 320 3.97 -3.03 16.49
N LEU A 321 3.47 -2.34 17.52
CA LEU A 321 2.24 -2.71 18.21
C LEU A 321 1.03 -2.69 17.27
N ILE A 322 0.83 -1.61 16.51
CA ILE A 322 -0.25 -1.51 15.52
C ILE A 322 -0.13 -2.64 14.49
N PHE A 323 1.07 -2.90 13.99
CA PHE A 323 1.30 -3.94 13.00
C PHE A 323 1.03 -5.35 13.56
N VAL A 324 1.52 -5.67 14.76
CA VAL A 324 1.36 -6.98 15.41
C VAL A 324 -0.09 -7.21 15.82
N ILE A 325 -0.71 -6.27 16.54
CA ILE A 325 -2.11 -6.35 16.97
C ILE A 325 -3.03 -6.41 15.75
N GLY A 326 -2.82 -5.51 14.79
CA GLY A 326 -3.60 -5.50 13.55
C GLY A 326 -3.45 -6.79 12.76
N SER A 327 -2.25 -7.36 12.68
CA SER A 327 -2.01 -8.64 12.00
C SER A 327 -2.68 -9.80 12.73
N PHE A 328 -2.71 -9.80 14.07
CA PHE A 328 -3.42 -10.80 14.86
C PHE A 328 -4.94 -10.72 14.65
N ILE A 329 -5.52 -9.51 14.72
CA ILE A 329 -6.94 -9.27 14.43
C ILE A 329 -7.26 -9.73 13.00
N ALA A 330 -6.40 -9.38 12.04
CA ALA A 330 -6.60 -9.75 10.65
C ALA A 330 -6.57 -11.26 10.42
N LEU A 331 -5.68 -11.99 11.09
CA LEU A 331 -5.68 -13.46 11.08
C LEU A 331 -6.98 -14.03 11.65
N PHE A 332 -7.46 -13.49 12.77
CA PHE A 332 -8.71 -13.92 13.39
C PHE A 332 -9.90 -13.71 12.44
N VAL A 333 -10.00 -12.53 11.84
CA VAL A 333 -11.06 -12.18 10.88
C VAL A 333 -11.02 -13.08 9.64
N GLU A 334 -9.84 -13.34 9.08
CA GLU A 334 -9.69 -14.22 7.92
C GLU A 334 -10.08 -15.68 8.23
N ASN A 335 -9.69 -16.19 9.41
CA ASN A 335 -10.10 -17.52 9.87
C ASN A 335 -11.62 -17.58 10.06
N PHE A 336 -12.20 -16.57 10.71
CA PHE A 336 -13.65 -16.47 10.90
C PHE A 336 -14.40 -16.49 9.56
N LYS A 337 -13.99 -15.65 8.59
CA LYS A 337 -14.58 -15.64 7.24
C LYS A 337 -14.52 -16.99 6.55
N SER A 338 -13.40 -17.70 6.69
CA SER A 338 -13.23 -19.02 6.05
C SER A 338 -14.25 -20.05 6.55
N LEU A 339 -14.60 -20.01 7.84
CA LEU A 339 -15.63 -20.87 8.43
C LEU A 339 -17.03 -20.63 7.82
N PHE A 340 -17.39 -19.35 7.58
CA PHE A 340 -18.67 -19.02 6.94
C PHE A 340 -18.73 -19.49 5.49
N VAL A 341 -17.63 -19.31 4.75
CA VAL A 341 -17.54 -19.77 3.36
C VAL A 341 -17.65 -21.29 3.26
N GLU A 342 -16.98 -22.03 4.15
CA GLU A 342 -17.10 -23.49 4.21
C GLU A 342 -18.53 -23.95 4.56
N LYS A 343 -19.18 -23.28 5.51
CA LYS A 343 -20.57 -23.59 5.91
C LYS A 343 -21.55 -23.36 4.75
N ILE A 344 -21.42 -22.24 4.03
CA ILE A 344 -22.24 -21.93 2.84
C ILE A 344 -21.95 -22.93 1.70
N GLY A 345 -20.69 -23.32 1.52
CA GLY A 345 -20.29 -24.33 0.55
C GLY A 345 -20.92 -25.70 0.82
N LYS A 346 -20.94 -26.13 2.09
CA LYS A 346 -21.60 -27.37 2.52
C LYS A 346 -23.12 -27.30 2.30
N LEU A 347 -23.76 -26.17 2.60
CA LEU A 347 -25.20 -25.97 2.37
C LEU A 347 -25.59 -26.00 0.89
N LYS A 348 -24.77 -25.42 0.00
CA LYS A 348 -24.98 -25.52 -1.46
C LYS A 348 -24.78 -26.94 -1.99
N LYS A 349 -23.88 -27.72 -1.39
CA LYS A 349 -23.65 -29.12 -1.76
C LYS A 349 -24.80 -30.02 -1.29
N GLY A 350 -25.37 -29.77 -0.11
CA GLY A 350 -26.58 -30.43 0.39
C GLY A 350 -27.80 -30.18 -0.51
N ARG A 351 -28.09 -28.91 -0.86
CA ARG A 351 -29.23 -28.59 -1.75
C ARG A 351 -29.14 -29.18 -3.16
N ARG A 352 -27.94 -29.44 -3.68
CA ARG A 352 -27.77 -30.12 -4.99
C ARG A 352 -27.99 -31.63 -4.92
N VAL A 353 -27.81 -32.24 -3.74
CA VAL A 353 -28.09 -33.66 -3.54
C VAL A 353 -29.59 -33.87 -3.36
N ASP A 354 -30.27 -32.95 -2.67
CA ASP A 354 -31.73 -33.01 -2.49
C ASP A 354 -32.51 -32.67 -3.76
N SER A 355 -31.97 -31.83 -4.66
CA SER A 355 -32.60 -31.50 -5.96
C SER A 355 -32.34 -32.51 -7.07
N SER A 356 -31.65 -33.63 -6.79
CA SER A 356 -31.44 -34.73 -7.75
C SER A 356 -32.36 -35.93 -7.49
N PHE A 357 -33.34 -35.77 -6.59
CA PHE A 357 -34.34 -36.77 -6.21
C PHE A 357 -35.79 -36.32 -6.45
N GLU A 358 -36.01 -35.29 -7.28
CA GLU A 358 -37.34 -34.92 -7.79
C GLU A 358 -37.43 -35.05 -9.30
#